data_AF-A0A7S4UV66-F1
#
_entry.id   AF-A0A7S4UV66-F1
#
_cell.length_a   1.000
_cell.length_b   1.000
_cell.length_c   1.000
_cell.angle_alpha   90.00
_cell.angle_beta   90.00
_cell.angle_gamma   90.00
#
_symmetry.space_group_name_H-M   'P 1'
#
loop_
_entity.id
_entity.type
_entity.pdbx_description
1 polymer ?
#
loop_
_entity_poly.entity_id
_entity_poly.type
_entity_poly.pdbx_seq_one_letter_code
_entity_poly.pdbx_strand_id
1 'polypeptide(L)'
;MLGMSGPAAGPTFDPTTKSKLDRWVAAKREKDFGTADAIRSELRAMGIEPDTVRPPERDLQLFAAADPLLRAKLELQQQQQAVDPFIKAKLDRWVAAKREKDFGTADAIRAELQAVGIEPDQLRPPDRDAGLYATSSNLPGARFDVDTEAKLDRWVQAKRDKDWALADSIRSELRALGIEPDFVRPPDRDLQPNAQLDPATEAKLDRWVLAKREKDFGTADALRAELRAAGLEPDSLRPPDREVPSLSRNAAKVHDAYTEAQLDRWVQAKRDKDFASADAIRAELRAQGIEPDLVRPSDRDTLQQQSQLAAAAHFAALQSGGFPSASALNQPVSALLGVDQSALLGQAVDQSGLLGQVSQVPQLQASHSLISRVSTKLYDPETEAQLDRWVVAKREKDFTAADAIRADLRSRGIEPDSVRPSDKDLREKVTVRHAEVAVAPPTQTQWGSLAALNLSPGLQREVERQLDRWAEARRVKDFHGAESIAKLLRVKGIDPEVARPGAADDPAEHPAKRARGSG
;
A
#
# COMPACT_ATOMS: atom_id res chain seq x y z
N MET A 1 -34.36 4.57 7.50
CA MET A 1 -33.84 4.95 6.18
C MET A 1 -32.81 6.05 6.36
N LEU A 2 -31.52 5.69 6.48
CA LEU A 2 -30.41 6.64 6.50
C LEU A 2 -29.63 6.40 5.20
N GLY A 3 -29.80 7.31 4.24
CA GLY A 3 -29.15 7.23 2.94
C GLY A 3 -27.66 7.54 3.06
N MET A 4 -26.82 6.65 2.55
CA MET A 4 -25.38 6.90 2.43
C MET A 4 -25.13 7.86 1.28
N SER A 5 -24.70 9.08 1.61
CA SER A 5 -24.23 10.06 0.62
C SER A 5 -22.93 9.56 -0.01
N GLY A 6 -22.95 9.36 -1.33
CA GLY A 6 -21.75 9.06 -2.11
C GLY A 6 -20.74 10.22 -2.11
N PRO A 7 -19.50 9.97 -2.58
CA PRO A 7 -18.44 10.97 -2.61
C PRO A 7 -18.86 12.17 -3.47
N ALA A 8 -18.87 13.35 -2.86
CA ALA A 8 -19.22 14.59 -3.53
C ALA A 8 -18.23 14.84 -4.67
N ALA A 9 -18.71 14.80 -5.92
CA ALA A 9 -17.95 15.29 -7.06
C ALA A 9 -17.47 16.71 -6.73
N GLY A 10 -16.14 16.93 -6.78
CA GLY A 10 -15.58 18.26 -6.55
C GLY A 10 -16.26 19.30 -7.45
N PRO A 11 -16.26 20.59 -7.04
CA PRO A 11 -16.99 21.63 -7.75
C PRO A 11 -16.61 21.64 -9.23
N THR A 12 -17.57 21.26 -10.08
CA THR A 12 -17.38 21.25 -11.53
C THR A 12 -17.49 22.70 -12.02
N PHE A 13 -16.34 23.35 -12.21
CA PHE A 13 -16.30 24.68 -12.83
C PHE A 13 -16.74 24.62 -14.29
N ASP A 14 -17.45 25.64 -14.74
CA ASP A 14 -17.81 25.82 -16.14
C ASP A 14 -16.55 26.02 -17.02
N PRO A 15 -16.63 25.76 -18.34
CA PRO A 15 -15.48 25.87 -19.24
C PRO A 15 -14.85 27.27 -19.28
N THR A 16 -15.61 28.33 -19.02
CA THR A 16 -15.11 29.71 -19.06
C THR A 16 -14.27 30.02 -17.82
N THR A 17 -14.72 29.59 -16.64
CA THR A 17 -13.96 29.66 -15.40
C THR A 17 -12.65 28.87 -15.49
N LYS A 18 -12.68 27.66 -16.06
CA LYS A 18 -11.46 26.86 -16.29
C LYS A 18 -10.47 27.60 -17.19
N SER A 19 -10.94 28.20 -18.28
CA SER A 19 -10.10 29.00 -19.18
C SER A 19 -9.47 30.22 -18.48
N LYS A 20 -10.19 30.87 -17.56
CA LYS A 20 -9.64 31.98 -16.75
C LYS A 20 -8.58 31.50 -15.75
N LEU A 21 -8.83 30.38 -15.07
CA LEU A 21 -7.84 29.75 -14.18
C LEU A 21 -6.56 29.38 -14.94
N ASP A 22 -6.68 28.86 -16.17
CA ASP A 22 -5.52 28.49 -16.98
C ASP A 22 -4.75 29.72 -17.49
N ARG A 23 -5.45 30.80 -17.91
CA ARG A 23 -4.81 32.09 -18.26
C ARG A 23 -4.11 32.73 -17.07
N TRP A 24 -4.68 32.63 -15.89
CA TRP A 24 -4.05 33.09 -14.65
C TRP A 24 -2.74 32.33 -14.35
N VAL A 25 -2.74 30.99 -14.48
CA VAL A 25 -1.52 30.18 -14.33
C VAL A 25 -0.48 30.55 -15.39
N ALA A 26 -0.88 30.75 -16.65
CA ALA A 26 0.02 31.15 -17.73
C ALA A 26 0.68 32.52 -17.44
N ALA A 27 -0.10 33.53 -17.06
CA ALA A 27 0.42 34.85 -16.69
C ALA A 27 1.39 34.78 -15.49
N LYS A 28 1.08 33.96 -14.48
CA LYS A 28 2.00 33.69 -13.35
C LYS A 28 3.31 33.05 -13.80
N ARG A 29 3.28 32.10 -14.75
CA ARG A 29 4.47 31.44 -15.32
C ARG A 29 5.33 32.40 -16.13
N GLU A 30 4.70 33.31 -16.87
CA GLU A 30 5.37 34.35 -17.65
C GLU A 30 5.87 35.53 -16.79
N LYS A 31 5.59 35.51 -15.49
CA LYS A 31 5.87 36.60 -14.53
C LYS A 31 5.14 37.90 -14.88
N ASP A 32 4.06 37.84 -15.64
CA ASP A 32 3.13 38.96 -15.85
C ASP A 32 2.13 39.03 -14.68
N PHE A 33 2.61 39.57 -13.55
CA PHE A 33 1.81 39.67 -12.33
C PHE A 33 0.64 40.65 -12.47
N GLY A 34 0.75 41.66 -13.35
CA GLY A 34 -0.34 42.61 -13.61
C GLY A 34 -1.54 41.92 -14.25
N THR A 35 -1.30 41.13 -15.31
CA THR A 35 -2.36 40.33 -15.95
C THR A 35 -2.88 39.25 -15.00
N ALA A 36 -2.01 38.60 -14.22
CA ALA A 36 -2.43 37.61 -13.23
C ALA A 36 -3.33 38.21 -12.13
N ASP A 37 -3.02 39.39 -11.60
CA ASP A 37 -3.83 40.04 -10.57
C ASP A 37 -5.16 40.56 -11.10
N ALA A 38 -5.21 41.02 -12.35
CA ALA A 38 -6.47 41.35 -13.02
C ALA A 38 -7.38 40.11 -13.13
N ILE A 39 -6.85 38.98 -13.60
CA ILE A 39 -7.63 37.73 -13.71
C ILE A 39 -8.03 37.19 -12.33
N ARG A 40 -7.15 37.30 -11.33
CA ARG A 40 -7.45 36.93 -9.93
C ARG A 40 -8.62 37.74 -9.39
N SER A 41 -8.66 39.04 -9.66
CA SER A 41 -9.76 39.92 -9.24
C SER A 41 -11.08 39.54 -9.92
N GLU A 42 -11.05 39.20 -11.22
CA GLU A 42 -12.23 38.69 -11.93
C GLU A 42 -12.74 37.37 -11.35
N LEU A 43 -11.85 36.43 -11.02
CA LEU A 43 -12.22 35.14 -10.41
C LEU A 43 -12.80 35.32 -9.01
N ARG A 44 -12.24 36.23 -8.20
CA ARG A 44 -12.80 36.60 -6.88
C ARG A 44 -14.16 37.26 -7.00
N ALA A 45 -14.40 38.07 -8.03
CA ALA A 45 -15.72 38.64 -8.31
C ALA A 45 -16.77 37.56 -8.63
N MET A 46 -16.35 36.37 -9.11
CA MET A 46 -17.20 35.20 -9.31
C MET A 46 -17.29 34.29 -8.07
N GLY A 47 -16.69 34.68 -6.94
CA GLY A 47 -16.67 33.88 -5.70
C GLY A 47 -15.68 32.72 -5.71
N ILE A 48 -14.69 32.74 -6.63
CA ILE A 48 -13.71 31.67 -6.78
C ILE A 48 -12.35 32.18 -6.31
N GLU A 49 -11.78 31.55 -5.30
CA GLU A 49 -10.42 31.85 -4.85
C GLU A 49 -9.40 31.02 -5.66
N PRO A 50 -8.68 31.62 -6.63
CA PRO A 50 -7.83 30.85 -7.55
C PRO A 50 -6.68 30.13 -6.85
N ASP A 51 -6.13 30.71 -5.78
CA ASP A 51 -5.03 30.10 -5.02
C ASP A 51 -5.50 28.85 -4.24
N THR A 52 -6.79 28.71 -3.94
CA THR A 52 -7.37 27.49 -3.33
C THR A 52 -7.63 26.40 -4.37
N VAL A 53 -8.14 26.79 -5.55
CA VAL A 53 -8.49 25.85 -6.63
C VAL A 53 -7.24 25.32 -7.33
N ARG A 54 -6.20 26.15 -7.43
CA ARG A 54 -4.92 25.84 -8.09
C ARG A 54 -3.77 26.33 -7.18
N PRO A 55 -3.37 25.54 -6.17
CA PRO A 55 -2.28 25.89 -5.26
C PRO A 55 -1.03 26.26 -6.05
N PRO A 56 -0.26 27.26 -5.59
CA PRO A 56 0.91 27.72 -6.31
C PRO A 56 1.90 26.55 -6.50
N GLU A 57 2.49 26.49 -7.69
CA GLU A 57 3.42 25.42 -8.09
C GLU A 57 4.62 25.31 -7.13
N ARG A 58 4.96 26.39 -6.41
CA ARG A 58 5.96 26.40 -5.35
C ARG A 58 5.57 25.58 -4.12
N ASP A 59 4.28 25.61 -3.75
CA ASP A 59 3.77 24.78 -2.65
C ASP A 59 3.73 23.32 -3.09
N LEU A 60 3.32 23.05 -4.34
CA LEU A 60 3.42 21.71 -4.93
C LEU A 60 4.88 21.21 -5.02
N GLN A 61 5.86 22.08 -5.28
CA GLN A 61 7.29 21.73 -5.27
C GLN A 61 7.83 21.48 -3.85
N LEU A 62 7.34 22.23 -2.84
CA LEU A 62 7.67 21.97 -1.44
C LEU A 62 7.06 20.65 -0.94
N PHE A 63 5.85 20.31 -1.39
CA PHE A 63 5.22 19.00 -1.14
C PHE A 63 5.90 17.86 -1.92
N ALA A 64 6.30 18.09 -3.18
CA ALA A 64 7.03 17.09 -3.99
C ALA A 64 8.48 16.89 -3.52
N ALA A 65 9.09 17.88 -2.86
CA ALA A 65 10.41 17.71 -2.23
C ALA A 65 10.37 16.79 -1.01
N ALA A 66 9.20 16.63 -0.37
CA ALA A 66 9.00 15.74 0.77
C ALA A 66 8.74 14.28 0.35
N ASP A 67 8.33 14.04 -0.90
CA ASP A 67 8.00 12.69 -1.41
C ASP A 67 8.81 12.35 -2.68
N PRO A 68 9.85 11.50 -2.57
CA PRO A 68 10.69 11.06 -3.68
C PRO A 68 9.90 10.43 -4.85
N LEU A 69 8.74 9.80 -4.59
CA LEU A 69 7.93 9.18 -5.64
C LEU A 69 7.21 10.22 -6.51
N LEU A 70 6.73 11.31 -5.90
CA LEU A 70 6.09 12.40 -6.61
C LEU A 70 7.10 13.15 -7.50
N ARG A 71 8.33 13.32 -7.02
CA ARG A 71 9.43 13.87 -7.82
C ARG A 71 9.76 12.99 -9.03
N ALA A 72 9.94 11.68 -8.84
CA ALA A 72 10.20 10.74 -9.93
C ALA A 72 9.07 10.73 -10.96
N LYS A 73 7.81 10.82 -10.51
CA LYS A 73 6.64 10.88 -11.39
C LYS A 73 6.56 12.19 -12.19
N LEU A 74 6.87 13.32 -11.56
CA LEU A 74 6.89 14.62 -12.23
C LEU A 74 8.04 14.71 -13.25
N GLU A 75 9.18 14.13 -12.93
CA GLU A 75 10.35 14.05 -13.83
C GLU A 75 10.09 13.11 -15.02
N LEU A 76 9.45 11.97 -14.78
CA LEU A 76 8.96 11.08 -15.85
C LEU A 76 7.92 11.79 -16.73
N GLN A 77 7.02 12.59 -16.13
CA GLN A 77 6.02 13.36 -16.86
C GLN A 77 6.64 14.49 -17.70
N GLN A 78 7.67 15.17 -17.20
CA GLN A 78 8.42 16.17 -17.99
C GLN A 78 9.23 15.51 -19.12
N GLN A 79 9.85 14.36 -18.88
CA GLN A 79 10.51 13.58 -19.93
C GLN A 79 9.51 13.11 -21.01
N GLN A 80 8.28 12.75 -20.63
CA GLN A 80 7.22 12.41 -21.58
C GLN A 80 6.72 13.62 -22.40
N GLN A 81 6.81 14.85 -21.88
CA GLN A 81 6.42 16.06 -22.60
C GLN A 81 7.48 16.53 -23.60
N ALA A 82 8.74 16.16 -23.41
CA ALA A 82 9.85 16.47 -24.32
C ALA A 82 10.02 15.45 -25.47
N VAL A 83 9.14 14.44 -25.56
CA VAL A 83 9.17 13.46 -26.65
C VAL A 83 8.87 14.19 -27.97
N ASP A 84 9.82 14.12 -28.91
CA ASP A 84 9.72 14.70 -30.24
C ASP A 84 8.33 14.41 -30.87
N PRO A 85 7.62 15.42 -31.41
CA PRO A 85 6.33 15.22 -32.09
C PRO A 85 6.33 14.07 -33.10
N PHE A 86 7.46 13.81 -33.74
CA PHE A 86 7.67 12.69 -34.66
C PHE A 86 7.61 11.32 -33.97
N ILE A 87 8.24 11.18 -32.80
CA ILE A 87 8.20 9.94 -32.01
C ILE A 87 6.77 9.68 -31.52
N LYS A 88 6.07 10.73 -31.08
CA LYS A 88 4.66 10.62 -30.68
C LYS A 88 3.79 10.13 -31.83
N ALA A 89 3.95 10.68 -33.04
CA ALA A 89 3.23 10.22 -34.22
C ALA A 89 3.54 8.75 -34.57
N LYS A 90 4.78 8.28 -34.40
CA LYS A 90 5.13 6.86 -34.57
C LYS A 90 4.48 5.97 -33.51
N LEU A 91 4.50 6.37 -32.24
CA LEU A 91 3.81 5.64 -31.16
C LEU A 91 2.30 5.55 -31.40
N ASP A 92 1.68 6.60 -31.92
CA ASP A 92 0.25 6.60 -32.25
C ASP A 92 -0.06 5.68 -33.44
N ARG A 93 0.79 5.66 -34.49
CA ARG A 93 0.68 4.72 -35.62
C ARG A 93 0.86 3.27 -35.16
N TRP A 94 1.79 3.02 -34.24
CA TRP A 94 2.00 1.70 -33.65
C TRP A 94 0.76 1.21 -32.90
N VAL A 95 0.14 2.07 -32.08
CA VAL A 95 -1.12 1.74 -31.39
C VAL A 95 -2.26 1.49 -32.38
N ALA A 96 -2.38 2.32 -33.43
CA ALA A 96 -3.40 2.14 -34.46
C ALA A 96 -3.26 0.78 -35.18
N ALA A 97 -2.05 0.43 -35.61
CA ALA A 97 -1.75 -0.87 -36.22
C ALA A 97 -2.10 -2.05 -35.28
N LYS A 98 -1.79 -1.95 -33.98
CA LYS A 98 -2.19 -2.97 -32.99
C LYS A 98 -3.70 -3.08 -32.83
N ARG A 99 -4.44 -1.96 -32.85
CA ARG A 99 -5.91 -1.95 -32.77
C ARG A 99 -6.55 -2.58 -34.01
N GLU A 100 -5.97 -2.35 -35.18
CA GLU A 100 -6.39 -2.94 -36.47
C GLU A 100 -5.95 -4.40 -36.64
N LYS A 101 -5.21 -4.95 -35.67
CA LYS A 101 -4.58 -6.30 -35.72
C LYS A 101 -3.59 -6.47 -36.88
N ASP A 102 -3.04 -5.37 -37.40
CA ASP A 102 -1.91 -5.38 -38.35
C ASP A 102 -0.60 -5.48 -37.55
N PHE A 103 -0.29 -6.69 -37.11
CA PHE A 103 0.90 -6.95 -36.31
C PHE A 103 2.19 -6.76 -37.11
N GLY A 104 2.17 -6.95 -38.43
CA GLY A 104 3.33 -6.72 -39.30
C GLY A 104 3.74 -5.25 -39.32
N THR A 105 2.76 -4.35 -39.53
CA THR A 105 3.01 -2.90 -39.45
C THR A 105 3.39 -2.47 -38.04
N ALA A 106 2.77 -3.03 -37.00
CA ALA A 106 3.13 -2.74 -35.61
C ALA A 106 4.58 -3.15 -35.28
N ASP A 107 5.03 -4.33 -35.71
CA ASP A 107 6.40 -4.79 -35.45
C ASP A 107 7.44 -3.99 -36.23
N ALA A 108 7.13 -3.57 -37.47
CA ALA A 108 7.98 -2.66 -38.22
C ALA A 108 8.16 -1.31 -37.50
N ILE A 109 7.07 -0.71 -37.01
CA ILE A 109 7.14 0.55 -36.26
C ILE A 109 7.87 0.36 -34.91
N ARG A 110 7.70 -0.80 -34.25
CA ARG A 110 8.44 -1.15 -33.03
C ARG A 110 9.95 -1.20 -33.29
N ALA A 111 10.38 -1.86 -34.36
CA ALA A 111 11.80 -1.93 -34.72
C ALA A 111 12.37 -0.54 -35.02
N GLU A 112 11.62 0.33 -35.70
CA GLU A 112 12.03 1.71 -35.95
C GLU A 112 12.17 2.54 -34.65
N LEU A 113 11.27 2.35 -33.68
CA LEU A 113 11.35 3.03 -32.39
C LEU A 113 12.51 2.49 -31.54
N GLN A 114 12.74 1.19 -31.55
CA GLN A 114 13.88 0.55 -30.88
C GLN A 114 15.22 0.99 -31.48
N ALA A 115 15.29 1.22 -32.79
CA ALA A 115 16.49 1.78 -33.45
C ALA A 115 16.84 3.20 -32.96
N VAL A 116 15.85 3.94 -32.44
CA VAL A 116 16.03 5.27 -31.82
C VAL A 116 16.29 5.14 -30.30
N GLY A 117 16.38 3.91 -29.77
CA GLY A 117 16.59 3.63 -28.35
C GLY A 117 15.34 3.75 -27.49
N ILE A 118 14.15 3.70 -28.11
CA ILE A 118 12.87 3.87 -27.43
C ILE A 118 12.11 2.56 -27.45
N GLU A 119 11.84 2.00 -26.27
CA GLU A 119 11.01 0.82 -26.11
C GLU A 119 9.51 1.23 -26.10
N PRO A 120 8.73 0.93 -27.16
CA PRO A 120 7.34 1.41 -27.27
C PRO A 120 6.47 0.92 -26.12
N ASP A 121 6.71 -0.31 -25.67
CA ASP A 121 5.97 -0.95 -24.58
C ASP A 121 6.28 -0.31 -23.20
N GLN A 122 7.31 0.53 -23.06
CA GLN A 122 7.53 1.30 -21.82
C GLN A 122 6.79 2.65 -21.83
N LEU A 123 6.76 3.32 -22.99
CA LEU A 123 6.10 4.62 -23.13
C LEU A 123 4.59 4.52 -23.30
N ARG A 124 4.13 3.44 -23.91
CA ARG A 124 2.73 3.05 -23.98
C ARG A 124 2.64 1.57 -23.61
N PRO A 125 2.61 1.25 -22.31
CA PRO A 125 2.38 -0.09 -21.82
C PRO A 125 1.28 -0.75 -22.62
N PRO A 126 1.49 -1.99 -23.11
CA PRO A 126 0.46 -2.67 -23.85
C PRO A 126 -0.81 -2.61 -23.01
N ASP A 127 -1.89 -2.20 -23.66
CA ASP A 127 -3.28 -2.20 -23.19
C ASP A 127 -3.79 -3.62 -22.82
N ARG A 128 -2.90 -4.51 -22.39
CA ARG A 128 -3.20 -5.80 -21.79
C ARG A 128 -4.05 -5.62 -20.53
N ASP A 129 -3.86 -4.49 -19.82
CA ASP A 129 -4.76 -4.08 -18.75
C ASP A 129 -5.95 -3.25 -19.25
N ALA A 130 -5.94 -2.64 -20.43
CA ALA A 130 -7.15 -2.04 -21.00
C ALA A 130 -8.13 -3.10 -21.53
N GLY A 131 -7.70 -4.34 -21.77
CA GLY A 131 -8.64 -5.47 -21.91
C GLY A 131 -9.42 -5.78 -20.61
N LEU A 132 -8.87 -5.42 -19.44
CA LEU A 132 -9.55 -5.53 -18.15
C LEU A 132 -10.15 -4.21 -17.64
N TYR A 133 -9.67 -3.05 -18.09
CA TYR A 133 -10.07 -1.72 -17.60
C TYR A 133 -10.69 -0.78 -18.66
N ALA A 134 -10.65 -1.10 -19.97
CA ALA A 134 -11.47 -0.42 -20.99
C ALA A 134 -12.92 -0.94 -21.04
N THR A 135 -13.27 -1.86 -20.13
CA THR A 135 -14.64 -1.99 -19.63
C THR A 135 -14.85 -1.01 -18.46
N SER A 136 -14.43 0.24 -18.60
CA SER A 136 -14.87 1.31 -17.69
C SER A 136 -16.36 1.66 -17.87
N SER A 137 -17.06 0.94 -18.74
CA SER A 137 -18.51 0.75 -18.75
C SER A 137 -19.00 -0.32 -17.75
N ASN A 138 -18.14 -0.91 -16.90
CA ASN A 138 -18.53 -1.83 -15.81
C ASN A 138 -18.40 -1.18 -14.43
N LEU A 139 -18.64 0.12 -14.32
CA LEU A 139 -19.00 0.69 -13.02
C LEU A 139 -20.38 0.15 -12.63
N PRO A 140 -20.60 -0.27 -11.37
CA PRO A 140 -21.94 -0.56 -10.86
C PRO A 140 -22.81 0.68 -11.08
N GLY A 141 -23.69 0.62 -12.10
CA GLY A 141 -24.49 1.75 -12.57
C GLY A 141 -24.44 2.03 -14.09
N ALA A 142 -23.56 1.36 -14.85
CA ALA A 142 -23.66 1.39 -16.30
C ALA A 142 -24.93 0.68 -16.75
N ARG A 143 -25.76 1.41 -17.50
CA ARG A 143 -27.00 0.88 -18.05
C ARG A 143 -26.67 0.09 -19.31
N PHE A 144 -26.93 -1.21 -19.29
CA PHE A 144 -26.87 -2.00 -20.52
C PHE A 144 -28.11 -1.70 -21.37
N ASP A 145 -28.10 -2.10 -22.64
CA ASP A 145 -29.31 -2.09 -23.44
C ASP A 145 -30.37 -3.03 -22.84
N VAL A 146 -31.64 -2.80 -23.18
CA VAL A 146 -32.78 -3.51 -22.57
C VAL A 146 -32.70 -5.03 -22.80
N ASP A 147 -32.16 -5.48 -23.93
CA ASP A 147 -32.06 -6.90 -24.25
C ASP A 147 -30.94 -7.57 -23.43
N THR A 148 -29.82 -6.88 -23.23
CA THR A 148 -28.74 -7.32 -22.36
C THR A 148 -29.15 -7.38 -20.89
N GLU A 149 -29.86 -6.38 -20.37
CA GLU A 149 -30.42 -6.43 -19.01
C GLU A 149 -31.38 -7.62 -18.86
N ALA A 150 -32.26 -7.85 -19.84
CA ALA A 150 -33.17 -9.00 -19.83
C ALA A 150 -32.44 -10.36 -19.91
N LYS A 151 -31.23 -10.43 -20.49
CA LYS A 151 -30.38 -11.63 -20.45
C LYS A 151 -29.71 -11.80 -19.08
N LEU A 152 -29.20 -10.72 -18.49
CA LEU A 152 -28.64 -10.73 -17.14
C LEU A 152 -29.68 -11.16 -16.11
N ASP A 153 -30.92 -10.67 -16.20
CA ASP A 153 -32.00 -11.05 -15.30
C ASP A 153 -32.42 -12.51 -15.48
N ARG A 154 -32.53 -13.01 -16.72
CA ARG A 154 -32.77 -14.44 -16.99
C ARG A 154 -31.67 -15.34 -16.45
N TRP A 155 -30.41 -14.89 -16.52
CA TRP A 155 -29.28 -15.60 -15.95
C TRP A 155 -29.37 -15.68 -14.42
N VAL A 156 -29.70 -14.57 -13.74
CA VAL A 156 -29.91 -14.56 -12.29
C VAL A 156 -31.09 -15.47 -11.90
N GLN A 157 -32.20 -15.40 -12.63
CA GLN A 157 -33.38 -16.24 -12.38
C GLN A 157 -33.06 -17.73 -12.54
N ALA A 158 -32.36 -18.13 -13.61
CA ALA A 158 -31.91 -19.51 -13.81
C ALA A 158 -31.01 -20.02 -12.66
N LYS A 159 -30.11 -19.17 -12.14
CA LYS A 159 -29.30 -19.50 -10.95
C LYS A 159 -30.14 -19.66 -9.68
N ARG A 160 -31.18 -18.85 -9.49
CA ARG A 160 -32.12 -18.98 -8.35
C ARG A 160 -32.95 -20.25 -8.45
N ASP A 161 -33.39 -20.60 -9.65
CA ASP A 161 -34.17 -21.82 -9.92
C ASP A 161 -33.29 -23.08 -9.95
N LYS A 162 -31.97 -22.92 -9.78
CA LYS A 162 -30.94 -23.98 -9.85
C LYS A 162 -30.88 -24.69 -11.21
N ASP A 163 -31.34 -24.03 -12.27
CA ASP A 163 -31.14 -24.49 -13.66
C ASP A 163 -29.76 -24.02 -14.15
N TRP A 164 -28.74 -24.76 -13.76
CA TRP A 164 -27.35 -24.44 -14.08
C TRP A 164 -27.04 -24.54 -15.57
N ALA A 165 -27.73 -25.42 -16.30
CA ALA A 165 -27.53 -25.60 -17.74
C ALA A 165 -28.01 -24.36 -18.50
N LEU A 166 -29.19 -23.83 -18.16
CA LEU A 166 -29.70 -22.57 -18.71
C LEU A 166 -28.84 -21.38 -18.29
N ALA A 167 -28.39 -21.33 -17.04
CA ALA A 167 -27.49 -20.27 -16.58
C ALA A 167 -26.15 -20.28 -17.36
N ASP A 168 -25.58 -21.45 -17.64
CA ASP A 168 -24.33 -21.57 -18.39
C ASP A 168 -24.50 -21.20 -19.87
N SER A 169 -25.64 -21.52 -20.48
CA SER A 169 -25.94 -21.10 -21.86
C SER A 169 -26.05 -19.58 -21.95
N ILE A 170 -26.78 -18.95 -21.03
CA ILE A 170 -26.91 -17.48 -21.00
C ILE A 170 -25.58 -16.82 -20.67
N ARG A 171 -24.76 -17.41 -19.77
CA ARG A 171 -23.39 -16.91 -19.49
C ARG A 171 -22.54 -16.89 -20.76
N SER A 172 -22.62 -17.95 -21.57
CA SER A 172 -21.86 -18.06 -22.82
C SER A 172 -22.30 -17.01 -23.84
N GLU A 173 -23.61 -16.75 -23.95
CA GLU A 173 -24.14 -15.66 -24.78
C GLU A 173 -23.65 -14.29 -24.34
N LEU A 174 -23.67 -14.01 -23.04
CA LEU A 174 -23.20 -12.72 -22.48
C LEU A 174 -21.70 -12.54 -22.71
N ARG A 175 -20.90 -13.61 -22.55
CA ARG A 175 -19.46 -13.58 -22.88
C ARG A 175 -19.19 -13.36 -24.36
N ALA A 176 -20.03 -13.88 -25.25
CA ALA A 176 -19.94 -13.59 -26.69
C ALA A 176 -20.19 -12.11 -27.00
N LEU A 177 -20.95 -11.40 -26.14
CA LEU A 177 -21.14 -9.95 -26.20
C LEU A 177 -20.03 -9.15 -25.48
N GLY A 178 -19.00 -9.82 -24.94
CA GLY A 178 -17.93 -9.21 -24.16
C GLY A 178 -18.33 -8.82 -22.73
N ILE A 179 -19.46 -9.33 -22.24
CA ILE A 179 -19.99 -9.04 -20.90
C ILE A 179 -19.73 -10.26 -20.02
N GLU A 180 -19.02 -10.05 -18.92
CA GLU A 180 -18.81 -11.08 -17.92
C GLU A 180 -19.87 -10.94 -16.80
N PRO A 181 -20.92 -11.79 -16.79
CA PRO A 181 -22.08 -11.60 -15.92
C PRO A 181 -21.74 -11.71 -14.44
N ASP A 182 -20.73 -12.50 -14.06
CA ASP A 182 -20.30 -12.64 -12.67
C ASP A 182 -19.71 -11.33 -12.09
N PHE A 183 -19.25 -10.39 -12.93
CA PHE A 183 -18.84 -9.05 -12.48
C PHE A 183 -20.01 -8.06 -12.44
N VAL A 184 -20.93 -8.14 -13.40
CA VAL A 184 -22.08 -7.23 -13.53
C VAL A 184 -23.17 -7.53 -12.50
N ARG A 185 -23.33 -8.80 -12.17
CA ARG A 185 -24.27 -9.33 -11.18
C ARG A 185 -23.50 -10.33 -10.31
N PRO A 186 -22.69 -9.85 -9.34
CA PRO A 186 -21.95 -10.72 -8.44
C PRO A 186 -22.88 -11.78 -7.85
N PRO A 187 -22.42 -13.03 -7.72
CA PRO A 187 -23.24 -14.08 -7.15
C PRO A 187 -23.82 -13.61 -5.81
N ASP A 188 -25.14 -13.76 -5.63
CA ASP A 188 -25.95 -13.34 -4.46
C ASP A 188 -25.35 -13.76 -3.10
N ARG A 189 -24.35 -14.65 -3.09
CA ARG A 189 -23.64 -15.13 -1.91
C ARG A 189 -22.91 -14.03 -1.12
N ASP A 190 -22.49 -12.94 -1.77
CA ASP A 190 -21.73 -11.86 -1.12
C ASP A 190 -22.55 -10.58 -0.86
N LEU A 191 -23.79 -10.49 -1.36
CA LEU A 191 -24.61 -9.26 -1.31
C LEU A 191 -25.88 -9.37 -0.46
N GLN A 192 -26.08 -10.44 0.31
CA GLN A 192 -27.19 -10.52 1.27
C GLN A 192 -26.73 -10.50 2.74
N PRO A 193 -26.23 -9.37 3.27
CA PRO A 193 -26.21 -9.16 4.71
C PRO A 193 -27.61 -8.85 5.28
N ASN A 194 -28.68 -8.87 4.47
CA ASN A 194 -30.01 -8.42 4.87
C ASN A 194 -31.18 -9.15 4.18
N ALA A 195 -30.98 -10.39 3.70
CA ALA A 195 -32.15 -11.25 3.51
C ALA A 195 -32.76 -11.43 4.90
N GLN A 196 -33.90 -10.78 5.16
CA GLN A 196 -34.60 -10.88 6.43
C GLN A 196 -34.82 -12.37 6.71
N LEU A 197 -34.01 -12.90 7.63
CA LEU A 197 -34.15 -14.26 8.07
C LEU A 197 -35.53 -14.33 8.74
N ASP A 198 -36.27 -15.40 8.48
CA ASP A 198 -37.53 -15.63 9.17
C ASP A 198 -37.29 -15.54 10.69
N PRO A 199 -38.15 -14.85 11.47
CA PRO A 199 -37.92 -14.65 12.91
C PRO A 199 -37.67 -15.95 13.69
N ALA A 200 -38.22 -17.08 13.26
CA ALA A 200 -37.95 -18.37 13.90
C ALA A 200 -36.51 -18.85 13.64
N THR A 201 -35.94 -18.52 12.49
CA THR A 201 -34.55 -18.82 12.14
C THR A 201 -33.57 -17.95 12.93
N GLU A 202 -33.87 -16.65 13.08
CA GLU A 202 -33.07 -15.76 13.94
C GLU A 202 -33.07 -16.24 15.39
N ALA A 203 -34.24 -16.65 15.92
CA ALA A 203 -34.32 -17.21 17.27
C ALA A 203 -33.48 -18.49 17.44
N LYS A 204 -33.36 -19.34 16.40
CA LYS A 204 -32.47 -20.52 16.42
C LYS A 204 -30.99 -20.13 16.41
N LEU A 205 -30.61 -19.12 15.63
CA LEU A 205 -29.24 -18.58 15.62
C LEU A 205 -28.87 -17.97 16.99
N ASP A 206 -29.79 -17.24 17.62
CA ASP A 206 -29.55 -16.65 18.95
C ASP A 206 -29.44 -17.73 20.03
N ARG A 207 -30.30 -18.76 20.02
CA ARG A 207 -30.18 -19.92 20.92
C ARG A 207 -28.86 -20.67 20.73
N TRP A 208 -28.39 -20.77 19.48
CA TRP A 208 -27.11 -21.38 19.17
C TRP A 208 -25.94 -20.57 19.75
N VAL A 209 -25.97 -19.24 19.63
CA VAL A 209 -24.97 -18.34 20.25
C VAL A 209 -25.02 -18.44 21.78
N LEU A 210 -26.20 -18.45 22.39
CA LEU A 210 -26.37 -18.60 23.84
C LEU A 210 -25.80 -19.94 24.34
N ALA A 211 -26.12 -21.06 23.68
CA ALA A 211 -25.56 -22.37 24.02
C ALA A 211 -24.02 -22.39 23.91
N LYS A 212 -23.46 -21.76 22.86
CA LYS A 212 -22.00 -21.59 22.74
C LYS A 212 -21.41 -20.74 23.87
N ARG A 213 -22.06 -19.65 24.29
CA ARG A 213 -21.61 -18.78 25.39
C ARG A 213 -21.66 -19.50 26.74
N GLU A 214 -22.67 -20.33 26.97
CA GLU A 214 -22.83 -21.15 28.16
C GLU A 214 -21.95 -22.42 28.16
N LYS A 215 -21.20 -22.64 27.07
CA LYS A 215 -20.38 -23.84 26.83
C LYS A 215 -21.19 -25.14 26.77
N ASP A 216 -22.48 -25.06 26.48
CA ASP A 216 -23.32 -26.22 26.14
C ASP A 216 -23.15 -26.55 24.65
N PHE A 217 -22.03 -27.23 24.35
CA PHE A 217 -21.70 -27.62 22.99
C PHE A 217 -22.65 -28.67 22.42
N GLY A 218 -23.30 -29.48 23.26
CA GLY A 218 -24.28 -30.48 22.81
C GLY A 218 -25.52 -29.82 22.21
N THR A 219 -26.08 -28.83 22.91
CA THR A 219 -27.21 -28.04 22.40
C THR A 219 -26.80 -27.19 21.19
N ALA A 220 -25.60 -26.60 21.21
CA ALA A 220 -25.09 -25.83 20.08
C ALA A 220 -24.90 -26.70 18.82
N ASP A 221 -24.39 -27.92 18.95
CA ASP A 221 -24.19 -28.82 17.80
C ASP A 221 -25.52 -29.31 17.23
N ALA A 222 -26.51 -29.61 18.09
CA ALA A 222 -27.86 -29.95 17.66
C ALA A 222 -28.52 -28.80 16.88
N LEU A 223 -28.42 -27.57 17.39
CA LEU A 223 -28.92 -26.37 16.70
C LEU A 223 -28.16 -26.10 15.40
N ARG A 224 -26.84 -26.36 15.37
CA ARG A 224 -26.04 -26.22 14.14
C ARG A 224 -26.50 -27.22 13.06
N ALA A 225 -26.77 -28.46 13.45
CA ALA A 225 -27.29 -29.48 12.54
C ALA A 225 -28.67 -29.09 11.99
N GLU A 226 -29.55 -28.56 12.83
CA GLU A 226 -30.88 -28.09 12.44
C GLU A 226 -30.83 -26.91 11.47
N LEU A 227 -29.94 -25.93 11.72
CA LEU A 227 -29.73 -24.79 10.83
C LEU A 227 -29.12 -25.22 9.48
N ARG A 228 -28.17 -26.17 9.48
CA ARG A 228 -27.62 -26.75 8.24
C ARG A 228 -28.65 -27.55 7.45
N ALA A 229 -29.56 -28.25 8.13
CA ALA A 229 -30.68 -28.92 7.47
C ALA A 229 -31.62 -27.92 6.79
N ALA A 230 -31.72 -26.69 7.31
CA ALA A 230 -32.41 -25.58 6.67
C ALA A 230 -31.59 -24.86 5.58
N GLY A 231 -30.37 -25.34 5.27
CA GLY A 231 -29.49 -24.76 4.26
C GLY A 231 -28.72 -23.51 4.71
N LEU A 232 -28.71 -23.21 6.02
CA LEU A 232 -28.04 -22.06 6.59
C LEU A 232 -26.78 -22.50 7.32
N GLU A 233 -25.65 -21.86 7.04
CA GLU A 233 -24.40 -22.12 7.75
C GLU A 233 -24.25 -21.14 8.92
N PRO A 234 -24.41 -21.57 10.19
CA PRO A 234 -24.49 -20.65 11.34
C PRO A 234 -23.20 -19.88 11.57
N ASP A 235 -22.05 -20.54 11.35
CA ASP A 235 -20.74 -19.93 11.53
C ASP A 235 -20.44 -18.86 10.44
N SER A 236 -21.19 -18.81 9.33
CA SER A 236 -21.10 -17.73 8.34
C SER A 236 -21.99 -16.53 8.70
N LEU A 237 -23.18 -16.78 9.24
CA LEU A 237 -24.16 -15.74 9.62
C LEU A 237 -23.82 -15.07 10.96
N ARG A 238 -23.20 -15.83 11.86
CA ARG A 238 -22.71 -15.40 13.17
C ARG A 238 -21.32 -15.97 13.37
N PRO A 239 -20.29 -15.39 12.73
CA PRO A 239 -18.91 -15.82 12.90
C PRO A 239 -18.59 -15.94 14.39
N PRO A 240 -17.91 -17.02 14.83
CA PRO A 240 -17.44 -17.09 16.20
C PRO A 240 -16.64 -15.81 16.48
N ASP A 241 -16.78 -15.27 17.69
CA ASP A 241 -15.87 -14.26 18.25
C ASP A 241 -14.46 -14.87 18.27
N ARG A 242 -13.84 -14.96 17.11
CA ARG A 242 -12.44 -15.30 16.94
C ARG A 242 -11.70 -14.20 17.65
N GLU A 243 -10.74 -14.59 18.48
CA GLU A 243 -9.84 -13.75 19.24
C GLU A 243 -9.12 -12.74 18.34
N VAL A 244 -9.83 -11.71 17.88
CA VAL A 244 -9.26 -10.42 17.58
C VAL A 244 -8.82 -9.86 18.94
N PRO A 245 -7.55 -9.44 19.09
CA PRO A 245 -7.12 -8.65 20.22
C PRO A 245 -7.98 -7.39 20.29
N SER A 246 -9.07 -7.50 21.04
CA SER A 246 -10.12 -6.51 21.15
C SER A 246 -9.61 -5.41 22.07
N LEU A 247 -8.96 -4.41 21.47
CA LEU A 247 -8.74 -3.09 22.08
C LEU A 247 -10.07 -2.32 22.30
N SER A 248 -11.21 -2.94 22.03
CA SER A 248 -12.55 -2.35 22.10
C SER A 248 -13.50 -3.19 22.97
N ARG A 249 -13.02 -3.67 24.12
CA ARG A 249 -13.86 -4.36 25.12
C ARG A 249 -14.08 -3.57 26.42
N ASN A 250 -13.47 -2.39 26.57
CA ASN A 250 -13.46 -1.63 27.82
C ASN A 250 -14.42 -0.42 27.89
N ALA A 251 -15.21 -0.14 26.85
CA ALA A 251 -16.03 1.08 26.85
C ALA A 251 -17.43 0.96 27.50
N ALA A 252 -17.85 -0.22 27.97
CA ALA A 252 -19.19 -0.38 28.56
C ALA A 252 -19.32 -1.53 29.57
N LYS A 253 -18.27 -1.82 30.36
CA LYS A 253 -18.50 -2.50 31.64
C LYS A 253 -18.96 -1.41 32.61
N VAL A 254 -20.22 -1.46 33.00
CA VAL A 254 -20.70 -0.71 34.17
C VAL A 254 -19.89 -1.23 35.36
N HIS A 255 -18.97 -0.43 35.88
CA HIS A 255 -18.26 -0.78 37.10
C HIS A 255 -19.21 -0.64 38.29
N ASP A 256 -18.98 -1.41 39.34
CA ASP A 256 -19.72 -1.25 40.59
C ASP A 256 -19.48 0.15 41.18
N ALA A 257 -20.43 0.65 41.98
CA ALA A 257 -20.41 2.03 42.47
C ALA A 257 -19.14 2.39 43.26
N TYR A 258 -18.51 1.40 43.90
CA TYR A 258 -17.26 1.58 44.62
C TYR A 258 -16.08 1.87 43.68
N THR A 259 -15.95 1.11 42.61
CA THR A 259 -14.92 1.29 41.57
C THR A 259 -15.09 2.61 40.82
N GLU A 260 -16.32 3.01 40.47
CA GLU A 260 -16.59 4.32 39.87
C GLU A 260 -16.15 5.47 40.81
N ALA A 261 -16.42 5.36 42.11
CA ALA A 261 -15.96 6.34 43.10
C ALA A 261 -14.44 6.37 43.29
N GLN A 262 -13.72 5.27 43.00
CA GLN A 262 -12.26 5.24 42.96
C GLN A 262 -11.72 5.91 41.69
N LEU A 263 -12.35 5.66 40.54
CA LEU A 263 -12.02 6.33 39.27
C LEU A 263 -12.24 7.84 39.36
N ASP A 264 -13.33 8.30 39.97
CA ASP A 264 -13.61 9.73 40.16
C ASP A 264 -12.61 10.40 41.11
N ARG A 265 -12.25 9.73 42.22
CA ARG A 265 -11.21 10.22 43.15
C ARG A 265 -9.85 10.32 42.47
N TRP A 266 -9.53 9.37 41.60
CA TRP A 266 -8.31 9.39 40.80
C TRP A 266 -8.28 10.58 39.82
N VAL A 267 -9.40 10.83 39.11
CA VAL A 267 -9.52 12.00 38.22
C VAL A 267 -9.39 13.31 39.00
N GLN A 268 -10.04 13.41 40.17
CA GLN A 268 -9.98 14.59 41.02
C GLN A 268 -8.55 14.86 41.51
N ALA A 269 -7.84 13.84 42.00
CA ALA A 269 -6.44 13.95 42.41
C ALA A 269 -5.52 14.42 41.26
N LYS A 270 -5.76 13.94 40.03
CA LYS A 270 -5.03 14.43 38.84
C LYS A 270 -5.35 15.89 38.51
N ARG A 271 -6.61 16.34 38.66
CA ARG A 271 -6.99 17.75 38.46
C ARG A 271 -6.36 18.66 39.51
N ASP A 272 -6.29 18.21 40.75
CA ASP A 272 -5.68 18.93 41.87
C ASP A 272 -4.15 18.86 41.87
N LYS A 273 -3.55 18.15 40.88
CA LYS A 273 -2.11 17.91 40.73
C LYS A 273 -1.49 17.15 41.93
N ASP A 274 -2.30 16.44 42.69
CA ASP A 274 -1.84 15.50 43.72
C ASP A 274 -1.54 14.14 43.07
N PHE A 275 -0.36 14.06 42.44
CA PHE A 275 0.07 12.86 41.73
C PHE A 275 0.35 11.68 42.66
N ALA A 276 0.73 11.93 43.92
CA ALA A 276 0.99 10.87 44.89
C ALA A 276 -0.30 10.14 45.27
N SER A 277 -1.37 10.89 45.54
CA SER A 277 -2.70 10.30 45.78
C SER A 277 -3.25 9.61 44.53
N ALA A 278 -3.06 10.22 43.34
CA ALA A 278 -3.47 9.60 42.08
C ALA A 278 -2.74 8.27 41.82
N ASP A 279 -1.43 8.18 42.08
CA ASP A 279 -0.67 6.95 41.88
C ASP A 279 -1.05 5.85 42.88
N ALA A 280 -1.35 6.21 44.13
CA ALA A 280 -1.87 5.28 45.13
C ALA A 280 -3.22 4.66 44.69
N ILE A 281 -4.17 5.50 44.24
CA ILE A 281 -5.48 5.03 43.75
C ILE A 281 -5.31 4.20 42.47
N ARG A 282 -4.38 4.59 41.58
CA ARG A 282 -4.06 3.84 40.37
C ARG A 282 -3.50 2.45 40.67
N ALA A 283 -2.64 2.32 41.68
CA ALA A 283 -2.11 1.03 42.10
C ALA A 283 -3.22 0.13 42.67
N GLU A 284 -4.15 0.70 43.44
CA GLU A 284 -5.31 -0.01 43.98
C GLU A 284 -6.26 -0.50 42.87
N LEU A 285 -6.58 0.35 41.89
CA LEU A 285 -7.39 -0.02 40.73
C LEU A 285 -6.70 -1.10 39.87
N ARG A 286 -5.37 -1.02 39.68
CA ARG A 286 -4.60 -2.07 38.99
C ARG A 286 -4.58 -3.38 39.76
N ALA A 287 -4.54 -3.36 41.08
CA ALA A 287 -4.66 -4.57 41.90
C ALA A 287 -6.04 -5.25 41.73
N GLN A 288 -7.07 -4.48 41.39
CA GLN A 288 -8.40 -4.98 41.01
C GLN A 288 -8.51 -5.36 39.53
N GLY A 289 -7.41 -5.28 38.76
CA GLY A 289 -7.37 -5.60 37.33
C GLY A 289 -7.97 -4.53 36.42
N ILE A 290 -8.15 -3.30 36.92
CA ILE A 290 -8.73 -2.17 36.20
C ILE A 290 -7.62 -1.20 35.86
N GLU A 291 -7.46 -0.88 34.57
CA GLU A 291 -6.47 0.10 34.14
C GLU A 291 -7.14 1.48 34.01
N PRO A 292 -6.90 2.43 34.95
CA PRO A 292 -7.66 3.67 35.03
C PRO A 292 -7.50 4.54 33.79
N ASP A 293 -6.29 4.55 33.21
CA ASP A 293 -5.96 5.31 32.01
C ASP A 293 -6.71 4.79 30.75
N LEU A 294 -7.20 3.54 30.76
CA LEU A 294 -8.05 3.00 29.69
C LEU A 294 -9.54 3.32 29.89
N VAL A 295 -10.00 3.35 31.14
CA VAL A 295 -11.42 3.56 31.48
C VAL A 295 -11.80 5.05 31.50
N ARG A 296 -10.84 5.90 31.88
CA ARG A 296 -10.97 7.36 31.91
C ARG A 296 -9.70 7.98 31.29
N PRO A 297 -9.56 7.92 29.95
CA PRO A 297 -8.42 8.52 29.26
C PRO A 297 -8.32 9.99 29.63
N SER A 298 -7.11 10.46 29.96
CA SER A 298 -6.96 11.83 30.46
C SER A 298 -7.36 12.86 29.40
N ASP A 299 -7.78 14.07 29.81
CA ASP A 299 -8.11 15.16 28.87
C ASP A 299 -6.94 15.47 27.92
N ARG A 300 -5.69 15.21 28.34
CA ARG A 300 -4.50 15.35 27.50
C ARG A 300 -4.38 14.21 26.50
N ASP A 301 -4.68 12.98 26.90
CA ASP A 301 -4.66 11.81 26.03
C ASP A 301 -5.82 11.84 25.04
N THR A 302 -7.00 12.33 25.43
CA THR A 302 -8.13 12.54 24.52
C THR A 302 -7.88 13.69 23.55
N LEU A 303 -7.19 14.78 23.94
CA LEU A 303 -6.75 15.82 23.01
C LEU A 303 -5.66 15.33 22.05
N GLN A 304 -4.76 14.47 22.51
CA GLN A 304 -3.72 13.87 21.67
C GLN A 304 -4.30 12.79 20.74
N GLN A 305 -5.28 12.03 21.21
CA GLN A 305 -6.03 11.08 20.40
C GLN A 305 -6.98 11.79 19.43
N GLN A 306 -7.60 12.90 19.81
CA GLN A 306 -8.35 13.77 18.89
C GLN A 306 -7.45 14.42 17.85
N SER A 307 -6.23 14.85 18.21
CA SER A 307 -5.30 15.40 17.22
C SER A 307 -4.76 14.31 16.28
N GLN A 308 -4.55 13.09 16.77
CA GLN A 308 -4.18 11.93 15.95
C GLN A 308 -5.35 11.44 15.09
N LEU A 309 -6.58 11.42 15.60
CA LEU A 309 -7.79 11.08 14.85
C LEU A 309 -8.16 12.19 13.86
N ALA A 310 -7.91 13.46 14.18
CA ALA A 310 -8.02 14.57 13.24
C ALA A 310 -6.95 14.48 12.15
N ALA A 311 -5.71 14.11 12.48
CA ALA A 311 -4.66 13.86 11.49
C ALA A 311 -4.96 12.64 10.62
N ALA A 312 -5.49 11.55 11.21
CA ALA A 312 -5.89 10.35 10.50
C ALA A 312 -7.15 10.57 9.65
N ALA A 313 -8.12 11.33 10.15
CA ALA A 313 -9.30 11.76 9.39
C ALA A 313 -8.90 12.72 8.26
N HIS A 314 -7.90 13.58 8.46
CA HIS A 314 -7.36 14.44 7.42
C HIS A 314 -6.61 13.62 6.35
N PHE A 315 -5.88 12.59 6.75
CA PHE A 315 -5.22 11.62 5.85
C PHE A 315 -6.23 10.75 5.09
N ALA A 316 -7.30 10.30 5.76
CA ALA A 316 -8.40 9.55 5.14
C ALA A 316 -9.27 10.44 4.22
N ALA A 317 -9.46 11.72 4.55
CA ALA A 317 -10.11 12.72 3.71
C ALA A 317 -9.28 13.07 2.45
N LEU A 318 -7.95 13.02 2.55
CA LEU A 318 -7.02 13.15 1.41
C LEU A 318 -7.03 11.93 0.49
N GLN A 319 -7.25 10.72 1.02
CA GLN A 319 -7.44 9.51 0.20
C GLN A 319 -8.84 9.40 -0.42
N SER A 320 -9.86 10.01 0.17
CA SER A 320 -11.26 9.94 -0.29
C SER A 320 -11.80 11.22 -0.96
N GLY A 321 -10.99 12.27 -1.08
CA GLY A 321 -11.30 13.46 -1.88
C GLY A 321 -12.44 14.35 -1.34
N GLY A 322 -12.73 14.31 -0.03
CA GLY A 322 -13.82 15.09 0.57
C GLY A 322 -13.36 15.94 1.75
N PHE A 323 -13.36 17.27 1.60
CA PHE A 323 -13.19 18.21 2.72
C PHE A 323 -14.54 18.53 3.37
N PRO A 324 -14.67 18.56 4.71
CA PRO A 324 -15.84 19.13 5.36
C PRO A 324 -15.80 20.66 5.34
N SER A 325 -16.97 21.27 5.12
CA SER A 325 -17.20 22.71 5.09
C SER A 325 -17.06 23.35 6.47
N ALA A 326 -16.32 24.46 6.56
CA ALA A 326 -16.00 25.19 7.77
C ALA A 326 -17.12 26.14 8.26
N SER A 327 -18.31 25.60 8.53
CA SER A 327 -19.43 26.36 9.09
C SER A 327 -20.08 25.64 10.28
N ALA A 328 -19.34 25.41 11.36
CA ALA A 328 -19.93 24.99 12.65
C ALA A 328 -19.09 25.31 13.90
N LEU A 329 -18.23 26.33 13.88
CA LEU A 329 -17.52 26.81 15.08
C LEU A 329 -17.41 28.34 15.06
N ASN A 330 -18.53 29.04 15.20
CA ASN A 330 -18.53 30.41 15.69
C ASN A 330 -19.91 30.83 16.21
N GLN A 331 -20.18 30.58 17.50
CA GLN A 331 -21.26 31.21 18.25
C GLN A 331 -20.67 31.70 19.58
N PRO A 332 -20.72 33.01 19.89
CA PRO A 332 -20.17 33.53 21.14
C PRO A 332 -21.14 33.34 22.31
N VAL A 333 -20.69 32.68 23.36
CA VAL A 333 -21.32 32.73 24.69
C VAL A 333 -20.64 33.86 25.47
N SER A 334 -21.29 35.01 25.55
CA SER A 334 -20.90 36.08 26.48
C SER A 334 -22.16 36.85 26.91
N ALA A 335 -22.83 36.32 27.93
CA ALA A 335 -23.75 37.06 28.79
C ALA A 335 -23.96 36.27 30.09
N LEU A 336 -23.02 36.37 31.04
CA LEU A 336 -23.28 36.38 32.48
C LEU A 336 -21.95 36.52 33.23
N LEU A 337 -21.95 37.32 34.30
CA LEU A 337 -20.83 37.68 35.18
C LEU A 337 -20.08 38.93 34.74
N GLY A 338 -20.67 40.08 35.09
CA GLY A 338 -19.92 41.32 35.22
C GLY A 338 -18.97 41.25 36.40
N VAL A 339 -17.73 41.68 36.19
CA VAL A 339 -16.83 42.18 37.24
C VAL A 339 -15.95 43.26 36.60
N ASP A 340 -16.06 44.45 37.17
CA ASP A 340 -15.26 45.65 36.93
C ASP A 340 -13.81 45.43 37.40
N GLN A 341 -12.81 45.78 36.57
CA GLN A 341 -11.47 46.14 37.06
C GLN A 341 -10.88 47.26 36.21
N SER A 342 -11.16 48.49 36.64
CA SER A 342 -10.43 49.70 36.26
C SER A 342 -9.54 50.10 37.43
N ALA A 343 -8.23 49.82 37.36
CA ALA A 343 -7.15 50.54 38.06
C ALA A 343 -5.82 49.76 37.92
N LEU A 344 -4.79 50.33 37.29
CA LEU A 344 -3.71 51.02 38.02
C LEU A 344 -2.59 51.41 37.04
N LEU A 345 -2.20 52.68 37.13
CA LEU A 345 -1.08 53.34 36.48
C LEU A 345 0.26 52.99 37.15
N GLY A 346 1.36 53.17 36.39
CA GLY A 346 2.73 53.37 36.88
C GLY A 346 3.58 52.10 36.84
N GLN A 347 4.87 52.11 36.49
CA GLN A 347 5.85 53.18 36.55
C GLN A 347 7.10 52.76 35.76
N ALA A 348 7.73 53.71 35.09
CA ALA A 348 9.02 53.57 34.40
C ALA A 348 10.19 53.57 35.39
N VAL A 349 11.27 52.82 35.10
CA VAL A 349 12.65 53.18 35.49
C VAL A 349 13.66 52.65 34.45
N ASP A 350 14.55 53.55 34.04
CA ASP A 350 15.81 53.37 33.31
C ASP A 350 16.74 52.29 33.88
N GLN A 351 17.56 51.68 33.01
CA GLN A 351 19.01 51.78 33.18
C GLN A 351 19.79 51.39 31.92
N SER A 352 20.68 52.30 31.53
CA SER A 352 21.63 52.20 30.43
C SER A 352 22.94 51.55 30.89
N GLY A 353 23.57 50.81 29.98
CA GLY A 353 25.03 50.78 29.81
C GLY A 353 25.79 49.61 30.44
N LEU A 354 26.49 48.82 29.60
CA LEU A 354 27.95 48.72 29.68
C LEU A 354 28.55 47.93 28.51
N LEU A 355 29.63 48.52 27.96
CA LEU A 355 30.52 48.02 26.93
C LEU A 355 31.31 46.78 27.37
N GLY A 356 31.63 45.90 26.42
CA GLY A 356 32.65 44.86 26.60
C GLY A 356 32.97 44.14 25.30
N GLN A 357 34.01 44.61 24.59
CA GLN A 357 34.74 43.83 23.57
C GLN A 357 35.25 42.50 24.15
N VAL A 358 35.54 41.51 23.29
CA VAL A 358 36.83 40.76 23.22
C VAL A 358 36.73 39.54 22.27
N SER A 359 37.69 39.49 21.33
CA SER A 359 38.39 38.36 20.68
C SER A 359 37.68 37.22 19.91
N GLN A 360 37.80 37.33 18.58
CA GLN A 360 38.49 36.43 17.63
C GLN A 360 39.06 35.03 18.03
N VAL A 361 38.80 34.06 17.11
CA VAL A 361 39.59 32.85 16.67
C VAL A 361 39.32 31.50 17.40
N PRO A 362 39.41 30.28 16.77
CA PRO A 362 39.40 29.85 15.35
C PRO A 362 38.35 28.78 14.95
N GLN A 363 38.22 28.69 13.63
CA GLN A 363 37.77 27.60 12.77
C GLN A 363 38.39 26.22 13.06
N LEU A 364 37.55 25.18 13.21
CA LEU A 364 37.94 23.77 13.02
C LEU A 364 36.94 23.07 12.10
N GLN A 365 37.48 22.61 10.98
CA GLN A 365 36.87 21.65 10.07
C GLN A 365 36.89 20.26 10.73
N ALA A 366 35.75 19.58 10.76
CA ALA A 366 35.70 18.14 10.96
C ALA A 366 34.53 17.56 10.18
N SER A 367 34.86 16.96 9.05
CA SER A 367 34.02 16.08 8.24
C SER A 367 33.83 14.75 8.99
N HIS A 368 32.61 14.47 9.46
CA HIS A 368 32.23 13.15 9.94
C HIS A 368 31.25 12.48 8.96
N SER A 369 31.80 11.53 8.20
CA SER A 369 31.08 10.55 7.42
C SER A 369 30.29 9.61 8.36
N LEU A 370 28.96 9.72 8.37
CA LEU A 370 28.06 8.79 9.04
C LEU A 370 27.86 7.54 8.17
N ILE A 371 28.77 6.57 8.27
CA ILE A 371 28.48 5.19 7.86
C ILE A 371 27.84 4.50 9.06
N SER A 372 26.55 4.20 8.93
CA SER A 372 25.73 3.44 9.88
C SER A 372 26.35 2.07 10.14
N ARG A 373 27.14 1.94 11.22
CA ARG A 373 27.62 0.64 11.71
C ARG A 373 26.46 -0.05 12.41
N VAL A 374 25.99 -1.16 11.83
CA VAL A 374 25.06 -2.08 12.48
C VAL A 374 25.73 -2.56 13.77
N SER A 375 25.27 -2.03 14.90
CA SER A 375 25.76 -2.40 16.22
C SER A 375 25.29 -3.83 16.51
N THR A 376 26.12 -4.83 16.22
CA THR A 376 25.88 -6.20 16.69
C THR A 376 26.00 -6.20 18.20
N LYS A 377 24.86 -6.08 18.90
CA LYS A 377 24.81 -6.33 20.34
C LYS A 377 25.29 -7.75 20.55
N LEU A 378 26.46 -7.91 21.17
CA LEU A 378 26.98 -9.20 21.59
C LEU A 378 26.08 -9.68 22.73
N TYR A 379 25.23 -10.67 22.46
CA TYR A 379 24.49 -11.36 23.51
C TYR A 379 25.43 -12.29 24.28
N ASP A 380 25.03 -12.72 25.47
CA ASP A 380 25.75 -13.75 26.19
C ASP A 380 25.78 -15.07 25.38
N PRO A 381 26.81 -15.93 25.56
CA PRO A 381 26.97 -17.13 24.74
C PRO A 381 25.83 -18.13 24.86
N GLU A 382 25.07 -18.13 25.97
CA GLU A 382 23.92 -19.02 26.14
C GLU A 382 22.74 -18.55 25.28
N THR A 383 22.47 -17.24 25.27
CA THR A 383 21.46 -16.61 24.42
C THR A 383 21.77 -16.79 22.94
N GLU A 384 23.03 -16.63 22.52
CA GLU A 384 23.44 -16.92 21.13
C GLU A 384 23.18 -18.40 20.77
N ALA A 385 23.49 -19.34 21.66
CA ALA A 385 23.22 -20.76 21.46
C ALA A 385 21.70 -21.09 21.42
N GLN A 386 20.86 -20.30 22.10
CA GLN A 386 19.40 -20.42 22.01
C GLN A 386 18.89 -19.87 20.67
N LEU A 387 19.39 -18.72 20.22
CA LEU A 387 19.06 -18.16 18.90
C LEU A 387 19.45 -19.12 17.77
N ASP A 388 20.61 -19.78 17.85
CA ASP A 388 21.04 -20.77 16.86
C ASP A 388 20.17 -22.02 16.87
N ARG A 389 19.81 -22.55 18.06
CA ARG A 389 18.86 -23.68 18.19
C ARG A 389 17.49 -23.35 17.59
N TRP A 390 17.02 -22.11 17.78
CA TRP A 390 15.78 -21.64 17.17
C TRP A 390 15.85 -21.61 15.64
N VAL A 391 16.97 -21.14 15.07
CA VAL A 391 17.19 -21.17 13.60
C VAL A 391 17.23 -22.60 13.06
N VAL A 392 17.89 -23.52 13.76
CA VAL A 392 17.94 -24.95 13.38
C VAL A 392 16.53 -25.56 13.40
N ALA A 393 15.77 -25.37 14.48
CA ALA A 393 14.39 -25.84 14.59
C ALA A 393 13.49 -25.30 13.47
N LYS A 394 13.62 -24.01 13.12
CA LYS A 394 12.91 -23.41 11.98
C LYS A 394 13.30 -24.04 10.63
N ARG A 395 14.59 -24.34 10.42
CA ARG A 395 15.09 -24.98 9.18
C ARG A 395 14.60 -26.42 9.05
N GLU A 396 14.52 -27.14 10.17
CA GLU A 396 14.00 -28.51 10.24
C GLU A 396 12.46 -28.58 10.22
N LYS A 397 11.79 -27.41 10.24
CA LYS A 397 10.32 -27.27 10.31
C LYS A 397 9.71 -27.84 11.59
N ASP A 398 10.50 -27.94 12.66
CA ASP A 398 9.99 -28.22 14.00
C ASP A 398 9.51 -26.91 14.64
N PHE A 399 8.29 -26.51 14.26
CA PHE A 399 7.70 -25.25 14.73
C PHE A 399 7.38 -25.28 16.22
N THR A 400 7.11 -26.46 16.79
CA THR A 400 6.83 -26.60 18.22
C THR A 400 8.09 -26.31 19.05
N ALA A 401 9.24 -26.89 18.69
CA ALA A 401 10.51 -26.58 19.32
C ALA A 401 10.92 -25.12 19.11
N ALA A 402 10.74 -24.59 17.88
CA ALA A 402 11.01 -23.19 17.59
C ALA A 402 10.14 -22.23 18.44
N ASP A 403 8.85 -22.51 18.62
CA ASP A 403 7.96 -21.67 19.42
C ASP A 403 8.28 -21.74 20.92
N ALA A 404 8.68 -22.91 21.43
CA ALA A 404 9.14 -23.04 22.81
C ALA A 404 10.41 -22.20 23.07
N ILE A 405 11.41 -22.26 22.16
CA ILE A 405 12.64 -21.47 22.28
C ILE A 405 12.33 -19.98 22.12
N ARG A 406 11.41 -19.62 21.22
CA ARG A 406 10.96 -18.23 21.04
C ARG A 406 10.30 -17.68 22.30
N ALA A 407 9.47 -18.47 22.99
CA ALA A 407 8.85 -18.07 24.24
C ALA A 407 9.89 -17.82 25.35
N ASP A 408 10.91 -18.68 25.47
CA ASP A 408 12.00 -18.50 26.43
C ASP A 408 12.81 -17.22 26.15
N LEU A 409 13.19 -16.99 24.88
CA LEU A 409 13.91 -15.78 24.47
C LEU A 409 13.08 -14.51 24.71
N ARG A 410 11.77 -14.54 24.44
CA ARG A 410 10.86 -13.41 24.74
C ARG A 410 10.73 -13.15 26.23
N SER A 411 10.75 -14.19 27.08
CA SER A 411 10.76 -14.01 28.53
C SER A 411 12.02 -13.29 29.03
N ARG A 412 13.13 -13.41 28.30
CA ARG A 412 14.39 -12.67 28.50
C ARG A 412 14.41 -11.29 27.82
N GLY A 413 13.31 -10.87 27.18
CA GLY A 413 13.18 -9.59 26.49
C GLY A 413 13.84 -9.53 25.11
N ILE A 414 14.14 -10.68 24.50
CA ILE A 414 14.82 -10.79 23.21
C ILE A 414 13.83 -11.29 22.17
N GLU A 415 13.57 -10.49 21.14
CA GLU A 415 12.71 -10.89 20.03
C GLU A 415 13.53 -11.60 18.94
N PRO A 416 13.43 -12.93 18.78
CA PRO A 416 14.34 -13.69 17.93
C PRO A 416 14.25 -13.29 16.46
N ASP A 417 13.05 -12.99 15.97
CA ASP A 417 12.81 -12.55 14.58
C ASP A 417 13.45 -11.17 14.29
N SER A 418 13.70 -10.34 15.32
CA SER A 418 14.44 -9.08 15.15
C SER A 418 15.95 -9.27 15.10
N VAL A 419 16.48 -10.25 15.84
CA VAL A 419 17.92 -10.50 15.97
C VAL A 419 18.44 -11.38 14.83
N ARG A 420 17.61 -12.33 14.38
CA ARG A 420 17.87 -13.24 13.27
C ARG A 420 16.67 -13.21 12.30
N PRO A 421 16.54 -12.16 11.49
CA PRO A 421 15.47 -12.07 10.50
C PRO A 421 15.48 -13.29 9.58
N SER A 422 14.29 -13.78 9.19
CA SER A 422 14.20 -14.92 8.28
C SER A 422 14.91 -14.62 6.96
N ASP A 423 15.50 -15.63 6.32
CA ASP A 423 16.04 -15.51 4.95
C ASP A 423 14.97 -14.97 3.98
N LYS A 424 13.69 -15.25 4.24
CA LYS A 424 12.56 -14.67 3.51
C LYS A 424 12.44 -13.16 3.72
N ASP A 425 12.56 -12.69 4.98
CA ASP A 425 12.47 -11.28 5.33
C ASP A 425 13.68 -10.50 4.81
N LEU A 426 14.86 -11.14 4.79
CA LEU A 426 16.06 -10.60 4.15
C LEU A 426 15.87 -10.51 2.64
N ARG A 427 15.28 -11.52 2.00
CA ARG A 427 15.01 -11.49 0.56
C ARG A 427 14.00 -10.40 0.20
N GLU A 428 12.90 -10.26 0.94
CA GLU A 428 11.93 -9.18 0.72
C GLU A 428 12.56 -7.80 0.94
N LYS A 429 13.35 -7.59 2.01
CA LYS A 429 14.07 -6.33 2.24
C LYS A 429 15.13 -6.01 1.18
N VAL A 430 15.84 -7.03 0.66
CA VAL A 430 16.82 -6.87 -0.42
C VAL A 430 16.12 -6.56 -1.75
N THR A 431 14.96 -7.15 -2.01
CA THR A 431 14.17 -6.86 -3.21
C THR A 431 13.65 -5.42 -3.20
N VAL A 432 13.25 -4.90 -2.04
CA VAL A 432 12.84 -3.49 -1.86
C VAL A 432 14.04 -2.54 -1.99
N ARG A 433 15.20 -2.88 -1.44
CA ARG A 433 16.41 -2.03 -1.55
C ARG A 433 17.03 -2.02 -2.95
N HIS A 434 16.92 -3.10 -3.72
CA HIS A 434 17.32 -3.10 -5.13
C HIS A 434 16.42 -2.26 -6.03
N ALA A 435 15.18 -1.99 -5.62
CA ALA A 435 14.33 -1.01 -6.30
C ALA A 435 14.73 0.45 -6.01
N GLU A 436 15.49 0.70 -4.93
CA GLU A 436 15.86 2.05 -4.45
C GLU A 436 17.26 2.50 -4.91
N VAL A 437 18.08 1.60 -5.46
CA VAL A 437 19.38 1.92 -6.08
C VAL A 437 19.40 1.44 -7.52
N ALA A 438 18.62 2.10 -8.37
CA ALA A 438 18.74 1.98 -9.82
C ALA A 438 19.99 2.77 -10.29
N VAL A 439 21.16 2.15 -10.16
CA VAL A 439 22.30 2.48 -11.03
C VAL A 439 21.93 2.00 -12.43
N ALA A 440 22.07 2.90 -13.42
CA ALA A 440 21.71 2.66 -14.81
C ALA A 440 22.18 1.28 -15.31
N PRO A 441 21.37 0.57 -16.12
CA PRO A 441 21.81 -0.69 -16.72
C PRO A 441 23.07 -0.40 -17.58
N PRO A 442 24.18 -1.15 -17.40
CA PRO A 442 25.32 -1.01 -18.27
C PRO A 442 24.87 -1.36 -19.69
N THR A 443 25.14 -0.44 -20.62
CA THR A 443 24.82 -0.59 -22.03
C THR A 443 25.44 -1.88 -22.59
N GLN A 444 24.75 -2.49 -23.55
CA GLN A 444 25.04 -3.79 -24.20
C GLN A 444 26.48 -3.92 -24.76
N THR A 445 27.23 -2.82 -24.84
CA THR A 445 28.64 -2.79 -25.26
C THR A 445 29.63 -3.15 -24.14
N GLN A 446 29.21 -3.24 -22.87
CA GLN A 446 30.13 -3.43 -21.74
C GLN A 446 30.37 -4.90 -21.33
N TRP A 447 29.60 -5.84 -21.88
CA TRP A 447 29.65 -7.27 -21.51
C TRP A 447 30.63 -8.11 -22.34
N GLY A 448 31.35 -7.50 -23.28
CA GLY A 448 32.18 -8.21 -24.27
C GLY A 448 33.49 -8.82 -23.75
N SER A 449 33.84 -8.69 -22.47
CA SER A 449 35.04 -9.35 -21.95
C SER A 449 34.98 -9.55 -20.44
N LEU A 450 35.21 -10.77 -19.97
CA LEU A 450 35.46 -11.09 -18.56
C LEU A 450 36.60 -10.26 -17.95
N ALA A 451 37.48 -9.68 -18.79
CA ALA A 451 38.53 -8.76 -18.37
C ALA A 451 37.99 -7.47 -17.73
N ALA A 452 36.76 -7.05 -18.07
CA ALA A 452 36.16 -5.83 -17.53
C ALA A 452 35.72 -5.96 -16.05
N LEU A 453 35.60 -7.17 -15.53
CA LEU A 453 35.08 -7.42 -14.18
C LEU A 453 36.14 -7.33 -13.06
N ASN A 454 37.40 -6.94 -13.37
CA ASN A 454 38.51 -6.84 -12.40
C ASN A 454 38.62 -8.05 -11.44
N LEU A 455 38.26 -9.24 -11.93
CA LEU A 455 38.33 -10.47 -11.16
C LEU A 455 39.80 -10.89 -11.01
N SER A 456 40.15 -11.48 -9.86
CA SER A 456 41.49 -12.05 -9.69
C SER A 456 41.76 -13.14 -10.75
N PRO A 457 43.02 -13.32 -11.21
CA PRO A 457 43.35 -14.30 -12.25
C PRO A 457 42.97 -15.76 -11.92
N GLY A 458 42.83 -16.10 -10.64
CA GLY A 458 42.34 -17.41 -10.21
C GLY A 458 40.83 -17.56 -10.41
N LEU A 459 40.07 -16.50 -10.14
CA LEU A 459 38.62 -16.50 -10.24
C LEU A 459 38.15 -16.38 -11.70
N GLN A 460 38.90 -15.66 -12.54
CA GLN A 460 38.69 -15.63 -14.00
C GLN A 460 38.79 -17.04 -14.60
N ARG A 461 39.86 -17.78 -14.29
CA ARG A 461 40.03 -19.17 -14.76
C ARG A 461 38.92 -20.11 -14.28
N GLU A 462 38.42 -19.91 -13.06
CA GLU A 462 37.29 -20.70 -12.56
C GLU A 462 35.99 -20.39 -13.31
N VAL A 463 35.71 -19.12 -13.58
CA VAL A 463 34.54 -18.70 -14.36
C VAL A 463 34.62 -19.23 -15.79
N GLU A 464 35.79 -19.16 -16.43
CA GLU A 464 36.00 -19.73 -17.77
C GLU A 464 35.74 -21.24 -17.79
N ARG A 465 36.27 -21.99 -16.81
CA ARG A 465 35.98 -23.43 -16.68
C ARG A 465 34.48 -23.72 -16.48
N GLN A 466 33.76 -22.87 -15.76
CA GLN A 466 32.32 -23.00 -15.57
C GLN A 466 31.55 -22.71 -16.87
N LEU A 467 31.96 -21.70 -17.65
CA LEU A 467 31.40 -21.41 -18.97
C LEU A 467 31.68 -22.53 -19.98
N ASP A 468 32.85 -23.18 -19.92
CA ASP A 468 33.17 -24.37 -20.70
C ASP A 468 32.28 -25.56 -20.37
N ARG A 469 32.14 -25.88 -19.08
CA ARG A 469 31.25 -26.97 -18.63
C ARG A 469 29.79 -26.70 -18.99
N TRP A 470 29.35 -25.45 -18.90
CA TRP A 470 28.01 -25.06 -19.31
C TRP A 470 27.78 -25.28 -20.81
N ALA A 471 28.72 -24.84 -21.65
CA ALA A 471 28.63 -25.03 -23.09
C ALA A 471 28.66 -26.52 -23.49
N GLU A 472 29.53 -27.31 -22.86
CA GLU A 472 29.60 -28.75 -23.09
C GLU A 472 28.33 -29.47 -22.65
N ALA A 473 27.77 -29.12 -21.47
CA ALA A 473 26.50 -29.66 -21.00
C ALA A 473 25.34 -29.38 -21.98
N ARG A 474 25.28 -28.16 -22.56
CA ARG A 474 24.31 -27.86 -23.63
C ARG A 474 24.57 -28.67 -24.89
N ARG A 475 25.84 -28.84 -25.30
CA ARG A 475 26.23 -29.60 -26.49
C ARG A 475 25.78 -31.06 -26.40
N VAL A 476 25.96 -31.69 -25.24
CA VAL A 476 25.50 -33.07 -25.00
C VAL A 476 24.03 -33.17 -24.62
N LYS A 477 23.28 -32.05 -24.68
CA LYS A 477 21.86 -31.93 -24.31
C LYS A 477 21.54 -32.32 -22.86
N ASP A 478 22.51 -32.19 -21.95
CA ASP A 478 22.29 -32.24 -20.50
C ASP A 478 21.78 -30.87 -20.01
N PHE A 479 20.48 -30.62 -20.24
CA PHE A 479 19.85 -29.36 -19.88
C PHE A 479 19.87 -29.10 -18.36
N HIS A 480 19.83 -30.14 -17.54
CA HIS A 480 19.81 -29.99 -16.09
C HIS A 480 21.19 -29.61 -15.53
N GLY A 481 22.25 -30.24 -16.06
CA GLY A 481 23.63 -29.83 -15.79
C GLY A 481 23.90 -28.41 -16.26
N ALA A 482 23.46 -28.06 -17.48
CA ALA A 482 23.59 -26.71 -18.01
C ALA A 482 22.84 -25.67 -17.16
N GLU A 483 21.60 -25.93 -16.74
CA GLU A 483 20.83 -25.01 -15.90
C GLU A 483 21.48 -24.82 -14.51
N SER A 484 21.98 -25.90 -13.92
CA SER A 484 22.68 -25.86 -12.63
C SER A 484 23.93 -24.98 -12.68
N ILE A 485 24.72 -25.09 -13.75
CA ILE A 485 25.91 -24.26 -13.95
C ILE A 485 25.52 -22.81 -14.27
N ALA A 486 24.49 -22.59 -15.09
CA ALA A 486 23.97 -21.25 -15.39
C ALA A 486 23.52 -20.52 -14.12
N LYS A 487 22.86 -21.23 -13.20
CA LYS A 487 22.44 -20.67 -11.90
C LYS A 487 23.65 -20.25 -11.05
N LEU A 488 24.71 -21.06 -11.01
CA LEU A 488 25.95 -20.70 -10.29
C LEU A 488 26.63 -19.47 -10.91
N LEU A 489 26.64 -19.34 -12.23
CA LEU A 489 27.19 -18.17 -12.94
C LEU A 489 26.35 -16.91 -12.71
N ARG A 490 25.01 -17.01 -12.73
CA ARG A 490 24.11 -15.88 -12.44
C ARG A 490 24.24 -15.37 -11.01
N VAL A 491 24.51 -16.24 -10.04
CA VAL A 491 24.82 -15.81 -8.65
C VAL A 491 26.09 -14.95 -8.60
N LYS A 492 27.03 -15.16 -9.54
CA LYS A 492 28.24 -14.33 -9.70
C LYS A 492 28.01 -13.08 -10.59
N GLY A 493 26.77 -12.83 -11.01
CA GLY A 493 26.42 -11.72 -11.91
C GLY A 493 26.83 -11.92 -13.37
N ILE A 494 27.07 -13.18 -13.78
CA ILE A 494 27.52 -13.52 -15.13
C ILE A 494 26.39 -14.26 -15.83
N ASP A 495 25.87 -13.69 -16.92
CA ASP A 495 24.94 -14.41 -17.78
C ASP A 495 25.72 -15.27 -18.79
N PRO A 496 25.63 -16.62 -18.72
CA PRO A 496 26.38 -17.48 -19.62
C PRO A 496 26.01 -17.32 -21.10
N GLU A 497 24.77 -16.89 -21.42
CA GLU A 497 24.36 -16.70 -22.81
C GLU A 497 24.98 -15.44 -23.43
N VAL A 498 25.17 -14.40 -22.63
CA VAL A 498 25.83 -13.16 -23.04
C VAL A 498 27.35 -13.33 -23.07
N ALA A 499 27.90 -14.07 -22.11
CA ALA A 499 29.35 -14.30 -22.02
C ALA A 499 29.88 -15.25 -23.12
N ARG A 500 29.02 -16.12 -23.67
CA ARG A 500 29.40 -17.08 -24.72
C ARG A 500 28.30 -17.24 -25.78
N PRO A 501 28.02 -16.19 -26.57
CA PRO A 501 27.00 -16.24 -27.61
C PRO A 501 27.44 -17.24 -28.69
N GLY A 502 26.58 -18.20 -29.01
CA GLY A 502 26.82 -19.22 -30.05
C GLY A 502 26.93 -20.67 -29.56
N ALA A 503 26.99 -20.92 -28.25
CA ALA A 503 26.96 -22.30 -27.73
C ALA A 503 25.60 -23.01 -27.90
N ALA A 504 24.55 -22.27 -28.27
CA ALA A 504 23.18 -22.79 -28.37
C ALA A 504 22.86 -23.46 -29.72
N ASP A 505 23.55 -23.07 -30.81
CA ASP A 505 23.13 -23.43 -32.18
C ASP A 505 24.35 -23.60 -33.10
N ASP A 506 25.13 -24.67 -32.90
CA ASP A 506 26.09 -25.11 -33.91
C ASP A 506 25.44 -26.25 -34.73
N PRO A 507 24.81 -25.97 -35.89
CA PRO A 507 24.11 -26.97 -36.72
C PRO A 507 25.06 -27.94 -37.46
N ALA A 508 26.35 -27.98 -37.12
CA ALA A 508 27.39 -28.56 -37.96
C ALA A 508 27.48 -30.10 -38.00
N GLU A 509 26.77 -30.85 -37.16
CA GLU A 509 26.84 -32.32 -37.19
C GLU A 509 25.47 -33.00 -37.23
N HIS A 510 24.76 -32.82 -38.35
CA HIS A 510 23.85 -33.88 -38.81
C HIS A 510 24.69 -34.91 -39.58
N PRO A 511 25.01 -36.10 -39.00
CA PRO A 511 25.72 -37.12 -39.74
C PRO A 511 24.85 -37.51 -40.93
N ALA A 512 25.35 -37.24 -42.13
CA ALA A 512 24.74 -37.60 -43.39
C ALA A 512 24.29 -39.07 -43.31
N LYS A 513 22.96 -39.28 -43.29
CA LYS A 513 22.34 -40.59 -43.49
C LYS A 513 22.84 -41.11 -44.83
N ARG A 514 23.90 -41.93 -44.81
CA ARG A 514 24.31 -42.74 -45.95
C ARG A 514 23.15 -43.64 -46.29
N ALA A 515 22.48 -43.31 -47.40
CA ALA A 515 21.54 -44.18 -48.07
C ALA A 515 22.26 -45.50 -48.41
N ARG A 516 21.98 -46.56 -47.64
CA ARG A 516 22.25 -47.92 -48.08
C ARG A 516 21.20 -48.25 -49.13
N GLY A 517 21.60 -48.18 -50.40
CA GLY A 517 20.89 -48.86 -51.47
C GLY A 517 21.06 -50.37 -51.32
N SER A 518 19.93 -51.05 -51.20
CA SER A 518 19.71 -52.45 -51.58
C SER A 518 18.44 -52.40 -52.45
N GLY A 519 18.41 -52.89 -53.68
CA GLY A 519 19.02 -54.15 -54.12
C GLY A 519 18.02 -55.24 -53.83
#